data_AF-A0A973HMK6-F1
#
_entry.id   AF-A0A973HMK6-F1
#
_cell.length_a   1.000
_cell.length_b   1.000
_cell.length_c   1.000
_cell.angle_alpha   90.00
_cell.angle_beta   90.00
_cell.angle_gamma   90.00
#
_symmetry.space_group_name_H-M   'P 1'
#
loop_
_entity.id
_entity.type
_entity.pdbx_description
1 polymer ?
#
loop_
_entity_poly.entity_id
_entity_poly.type
_entity_poly.pdbx_seq_one_letter_code
_entity_poly.pdbx_strand_id
1 'polypeptide(L)'
;MKVTAVILSLCLAFLCSCQSSQSKKVEAPFEPNLELLELIKKVEAAITDVKHPGREYANRLRGDSYKMWFKYWQTGKSKPNGSQGYIVRDIKKILVHIEAGKTWPKAGSYKIPKAQKAPVIDGKLDDPAWKNAATWTEIYRFNKTEKGGPKSTWKLTWDDTHLYIAFDFADTDISAEKRKRDGHIYNDDCAEIMIMPDFKFRTYWEIVIAPNGSVYDSIQCKDVDKWGMNTDPKQNVPGMKHAQVINGTINKPDDVDTGYTVEISVPFSSLPGYSRAKPAIGQKLHFIMVRLDRNQGKFTPYAFRPLLSWGHNIWNHAEMILAK
;
A
#
# COMPACT_ATOMS: atom_id res chain seq x y z
N MET A 1 -52.28 -72.58 -23.28
CA MET A 1 -52.99 -71.70 -24.23
C MET A 1 -53.46 -70.47 -23.46
N LYS A 2 -52.98 -69.28 -23.86
CA LYS A 2 -53.51 -67.92 -23.65
C LYS A 2 -54.46 -67.59 -22.46
N VAL A 3 -54.01 -66.59 -21.68
CA VAL A 3 -54.72 -65.33 -21.32
C VAL A 3 -55.65 -65.33 -20.09
N THR A 4 -55.08 -64.78 -19.00
CA THR A 4 -55.59 -63.72 -18.08
C THR A 4 -56.91 -63.90 -17.32
N ALA A 5 -56.86 -63.84 -15.98
CA ALA A 5 -57.30 -62.67 -15.18
C ALA A 5 -57.42 -62.97 -13.66
N VAL A 6 -57.23 -61.89 -12.88
CA VAL A 6 -57.69 -61.64 -11.50
C VAL A 6 -56.92 -62.26 -10.32
N ILE A 7 -56.38 -61.37 -9.47
CA ILE A 7 -56.35 -61.33 -7.98
C ILE A 7 -55.54 -60.04 -7.65
N LEU A 8 -56.14 -58.89 -7.38
CA LEU A 8 -56.79 -58.42 -6.14
C LEU A 8 -55.88 -58.46 -4.89
N SER A 9 -55.55 -57.24 -4.42
CA SER A 9 -55.20 -56.87 -3.03
C SER A 9 -53.90 -57.39 -2.42
N LEU A 10 -52.94 -56.48 -2.27
CA LEU A 10 -52.33 -56.10 -0.97
C LEU A 10 -51.06 -55.26 -1.23
N CYS A 11 -51.18 -53.94 -1.10
CA CYS A 11 -50.27 -53.12 -0.29
C CYS A 11 -50.69 -51.65 -0.43
N LEU A 12 -51.55 -51.28 0.51
CA LEU A 12 -51.65 -49.91 1.00
C LEU A 12 -50.29 -49.49 1.57
N ALA A 13 -49.99 -48.21 1.44
CA ALA A 13 -48.89 -47.43 2.03
C ALA A 13 -47.64 -47.23 1.15
N PHE A 14 -47.35 -45.93 0.96
CA PHE A 14 -46.25 -45.30 0.21
C PHE A 14 -46.49 -45.05 -1.28
N LEU A 15 -47.31 -44.03 -1.57
CA LEU A 15 -47.11 -43.09 -2.69
C LEU A 15 -48.10 -41.93 -2.51
N CYS A 16 -47.80 -41.04 -1.56
CA CYS A 16 -48.42 -39.72 -1.50
C CYS A 16 -47.34 -38.68 -1.25
N SER A 17 -46.52 -38.42 -2.28
CA SER A 17 -45.73 -37.19 -2.42
C SER A 17 -44.99 -37.23 -3.76
N CYS A 18 -45.69 -36.93 -4.85
CA CYS A 18 -45.01 -36.57 -6.08
C CYS A 18 -45.69 -35.35 -6.70
N GLN A 19 -44.85 -34.39 -7.05
CA GLN A 19 -45.14 -33.14 -7.76
C GLN A 19 -45.67 -31.99 -6.90
N SER A 20 -44.83 -31.50 -5.98
CA SER A 20 -44.69 -30.05 -5.87
C SER A 20 -43.90 -29.60 -7.10
N SER A 21 -44.60 -29.10 -8.12
CA SER A 21 -43.98 -28.35 -9.19
C SER A 21 -43.44 -27.04 -8.60
N GLN A 22 -42.24 -27.06 -8.05
CA GLN A 22 -41.44 -25.84 -7.99
C GLN A 22 -41.14 -25.48 -9.44
N SER A 23 -42.03 -24.66 -10.04
CA SER A 23 -41.68 -23.89 -11.22
C SER A 23 -40.39 -23.18 -10.87
N LYS A 24 -39.26 -23.59 -11.45
CA LYS A 24 -38.05 -22.77 -11.45
C LYS A 24 -38.51 -21.44 -12.03
N LYS A 25 -38.63 -20.41 -11.17
CA LYS A 25 -38.84 -19.05 -11.65
C LYS A 25 -37.70 -18.83 -12.62
N VAL A 26 -38.00 -18.79 -13.91
CA VAL A 26 -37.07 -18.32 -14.92
C VAL A 26 -36.86 -16.87 -14.54
N GLU A 27 -35.73 -16.57 -13.89
CA GLU A 27 -35.36 -15.19 -13.62
C GLU A 27 -35.40 -14.45 -14.96
N ALA A 28 -36.04 -13.29 -14.97
CA ALA A 28 -36.08 -12.44 -16.16
C ALA A 28 -34.63 -12.23 -16.65
N PRO A 29 -34.40 -12.22 -17.98
CA PRO A 29 -33.08 -12.01 -18.53
C PRO A 29 -32.49 -10.73 -17.96
N PHE A 30 -31.23 -10.80 -17.55
CA PHE A 30 -30.53 -9.63 -17.04
C PHE A 30 -30.32 -8.64 -18.19
N GLU A 31 -30.87 -7.43 -18.04
CA GLU A 31 -30.63 -6.30 -18.93
C GLU A 31 -29.95 -5.16 -18.16
N PRO A 32 -28.73 -4.75 -18.56
CA PRO A 32 -28.07 -3.62 -17.93
C PRO A 32 -28.82 -2.32 -18.26
N ASN A 33 -29.11 -1.52 -17.24
CA ASN A 33 -29.67 -0.19 -17.46
C ASN A 33 -28.60 0.79 -18.01
N LEU A 34 -29.05 1.97 -18.45
CA LEU A 34 -28.18 3.01 -19.00
C LEU A 34 -27.05 3.44 -18.04
N GLU A 35 -27.33 3.50 -16.73
CA GLU A 35 -26.31 3.86 -15.72
C GLU A 35 -25.15 2.86 -15.70
N LEU A 36 -25.47 1.57 -15.81
CA LEU A 36 -24.49 0.50 -15.77
C LEU A 36 -23.65 0.44 -17.04
N LEU A 37 -24.26 0.65 -18.20
CA LEU A 37 -23.56 0.75 -19.47
C LEU A 37 -22.57 1.93 -19.47
N GLU A 38 -22.99 3.07 -18.92
CA GLU A 38 -22.12 4.25 -18.78
C GLU A 38 -20.97 4.00 -17.79
N LEU A 39 -21.22 3.27 -16.71
CA LEU A 39 -20.17 2.87 -15.77
C LEU A 39 -19.12 1.97 -16.42
N ILE A 40 -19.55 0.98 -17.23
CA ILE A 40 -18.65 0.08 -17.97
C ILE A 40 -17.73 0.89 -18.88
N LYS A 41 -18.28 1.82 -19.67
CA LYS A 41 -17.48 2.67 -20.56
C LYS A 41 -16.43 3.49 -19.79
N LYS A 42 -16.80 4.07 -18.65
CA LYS A 42 -15.87 4.83 -17.80
C LYS A 42 -14.73 3.96 -17.26
N VAL A 43 -15.04 2.74 -16.84
CA VAL A 43 -14.02 1.78 -16.40
C VAL A 43 -13.10 1.41 -17.54
N GLU A 44 -13.64 1.06 -18.70
CA GLU A 44 -12.86 0.69 -19.89
C GLU A 44 -11.92 1.82 -20.32
N ALA A 45 -12.38 3.08 -20.27
CA ALA A 45 -11.53 4.23 -20.49
C ALA A 45 -10.44 4.35 -19.41
N ALA A 46 -10.81 4.24 -18.13
CA ALA A 46 -9.91 4.38 -16.99
C ALA A 46 -8.78 3.34 -16.97
N ILE A 47 -9.00 2.11 -17.46
CA ILE A 47 -7.96 1.09 -17.53
C ILE A 47 -6.95 1.31 -18.68
N THR A 48 -7.18 2.25 -19.59
CA THR A 48 -6.26 2.49 -20.72
C THR A 48 -5.22 3.59 -20.44
N ASP A 49 -5.45 4.44 -19.43
CA ASP A 49 -4.51 5.49 -19.03
C ASP A 49 -3.51 4.99 -17.98
N VAL A 50 -2.23 5.18 -18.26
CA VAL A 50 -1.17 4.22 -17.86
C VAL A 50 0.04 4.89 -17.21
N LYS A 51 0.04 6.23 -17.07
CA LYS A 51 1.25 6.99 -16.68
C LYS A 51 1.03 8.01 -15.56
N HIS A 52 0.13 7.74 -14.63
CA HIS A 52 -0.18 8.67 -13.53
C HIS A 52 -0.44 7.91 -12.21
N PRO A 53 -0.38 8.58 -11.04
CA PRO A 53 -0.57 7.94 -9.73
C PRO A 53 -1.90 7.19 -9.55
N GLY A 54 -2.93 7.56 -10.32
CA GLY A 54 -4.22 6.87 -10.32
C GLY A 54 -4.18 5.47 -10.95
N ARG A 55 -3.09 5.12 -11.64
CA ARG A 55 -2.90 3.80 -12.26
C ARG A 55 -3.05 2.65 -11.28
N GLU A 56 -2.60 2.83 -10.05
CA GLU A 56 -2.74 1.79 -9.02
C GLU A 56 -4.21 1.45 -8.81
N TYR A 57 -5.08 2.46 -8.74
CA TYR A 57 -6.52 2.26 -8.66
C TYR A 57 -7.11 1.67 -9.95
N ALA A 58 -6.60 2.03 -11.13
CA ALA A 58 -7.01 1.41 -12.39
C ALA A 58 -6.66 -0.09 -12.43
N ASN A 59 -5.50 -0.48 -11.89
CA ASN A 59 -5.11 -1.88 -11.74
C ASN A 59 -6.08 -2.67 -10.85
N ARG A 60 -6.66 -2.03 -9.81
CA ARG A 60 -7.70 -2.65 -8.98
C ARG A 60 -8.91 -3.07 -9.81
N LEU A 61 -9.34 -2.24 -10.77
CA LEU A 61 -10.47 -2.55 -11.66
C LEU A 61 -10.19 -3.72 -12.61
N ARG A 62 -8.91 -4.07 -12.81
CA ARG A 62 -8.49 -5.25 -13.59
C ARG A 62 -8.55 -6.55 -12.76
N GLY A 63 -8.92 -6.48 -11.49
CA GLY A 63 -9.09 -7.66 -10.63
C GLY A 63 -10.26 -8.54 -11.07
N ASP A 64 -10.18 -9.84 -10.73
CA ASP A 64 -11.14 -10.85 -11.21
C ASP A 64 -12.57 -10.57 -10.75
N SER A 65 -12.76 -10.09 -9.52
CA SER A 65 -14.09 -9.74 -9.01
C SER A 65 -14.80 -8.74 -9.92
N TYR A 66 -14.15 -7.64 -10.30
CA TYR A 66 -14.75 -6.63 -11.17
C TYR A 66 -14.93 -7.15 -12.59
N LYS A 67 -13.93 -7.86 -13.14
CA LYS A 67 -14.03 -8.49 -14.46
C LYS A 67 -15.25 -9.40 -14.58
N MET A 68 -15.51 -10.23 -13.56
CA MET A 68 -16.67 -11.11 -13.53
C MET A 68 -17.98 -10.30 -13.51
N TRP A 69 -18.05 -9.22 -12.74
CA TRP A 69 -19.21 -8.33 -12.72
C TRP A 69 -19.44 -7.62 -14.06
N PHE A 70 -18.39 -7.06 -14.68
CA PHE A 70 -18.50 -6.45 -16.01
C PHE A 70 -18.95 -7.45 -17.07
N LYS A 71 -18.40 -8.68 -17.05
CA LYS A 71 -18.84 -9.76 -17.96
C LYS A 71 -20.31 -10.10 -17.76
N TYR A 72 -20.78 -10.22 -16.52
CA TYR A 72 -22.19 -10.43 -16.22
C TYR A 72 -23.05 -9.27 -16.71
N TRP A 73 -22.59 -8.03 -16.53
CA TRP A 73 -23.31 -6.85 -17.00
C TRP A 73 -23.38 -6.73 -18.52
N GLN A 74 -22.35 -7.18 -19.23
CA GLN A 74 -22.29 -7.16 -20.69
C GLN A 74 -23.05 -8.32 -21.35
N THR A 75 -23.14 -9.48 -20.68
CA THR A 75 -23.60 -10.73 -21.33
C THR A 75 -24.79 -11.40 -20.64
N GLY A 76 -25.16 -10.97 -19.44
CA GLY A 76 -26.16 -11.62 -18.59
C GLY A 76 -25.74 -13.00 -18.06
N LYS A 77 -24.53 -13.48 -18.37
CA LYS A 77 -24.07 -14.84 -18.03
C LYS A 77 -23.13 -14.84 -16.83
N SER A 78 -23.16 -15.93 -16.08
CA SER A 78 -22.23 -16.20 -14.97
C SER A 78 -22.24 -15.13 -13.87
N LYS A 79 -23.43 -14.84 -13.34
CA LYS A 79 -23.61 -13.87 -12.23
C LYS A 79 -22.64 -14.18 -11.09
N PRO A 80 -21.75 -13.23 -10.72
CA PRO A 80 -20.78 -13.47 -9.66
C PRO A 80 -21.46 -13.42 -8.29
N ASN A 81 -20.82 -14.02 -7.29
CA ASN A 81 -21.24 -13.87 -5.90
C ASN A 81 -21.03 -12.43 -5.42
N GLY A 82 -21.92 -11.96 -4.55
CA GLY A 82 -21.87 -10.63 -3.94
C GLY A 82 -23.01 -9.70 -4.36
N SER A 83 -22.94 -8.45 -3.89
CA SER A 83 -23.96 -7.43 -4.15
C SER A 83 -23.55 -6.50 -5.30
N GLN A 84 -24.37 -6.42 -6.34
CA GLN A 84 -24.20 -5.46 -7.44
C GLN A 84 -24.06 -4.02 -6.90
N GLY A 85 -24.90 -3.64 -5.93
CA GLY A 85 -24.87 -2.29 -5.35
C GLY A 85 -23.56 -1.99 -4.62
N TYR A 86 -22.97 -2.98 -3.96
CA TYR A 86 -21.64 -2.84 -3.34
C TYR A 86 -20.57 -2.60 -4.41
N ILE A 87 -20.54 -3.41 -5.47
CA ILE A 87 -19.54 -3.32 -6.54
C ILE A 87 -19.65 -1.99 -7.29
N VAL A 88 -20.87 -1.56 -7.63
CA VAL A 88 -21.11 -0.25 -8.26
C VAL A 88 -20.58 0.88 -7.38
N ARG A 89 -20.87 0.84 -6.07
CA ARG A 89 -20.39 1.86 -5.11
C ARG A 89 -18.86 1.87 -5.03
N ASP A 90 -18.23 0.70 -5.00
CA ASP A 90 -16.77 0.58 -4.90
C ASP A 90 -16.09 1.06 -6.19
N ILE A 91 -16.58 0.68 -7.38
CA ILE A 91 -16.06 1.19 -8.66
C ILE A 91 -16.15 2.72 -8.72
N LYS A 92 -17.28 3.31 -8.31
CA LYS A 92 -17.43 4.77 -8.29
C LYS A 92 -16.37 5.43 -7.39
N LYS A 93 -16.06 4.86 -6.23
CA LYS A 93 -14.97 5.34 -5.35
C LYS A 93 -13.60 5.21 -6.01
N ILE A 94 -13.33 4.08 -6.66
CA ILE A 94 -12.06 3.84 -7.36
C ILE A 94 -11.86 4.85 -8.51
N LEU A 95 -12.91 5.09 -9.30
CA LEU A 95 -12.87 6.06 -10.41
C LEU A 95 -12.54 7.48 -9.93
N VAL A 96 -13.04 7.91 -8.76
CA VAL A 96 -12.67 9.21 -8.16
C VAL A 96 -11.15 9.32 -7.98
N HIS A 97 -10.51 8.26 -7.48
CA HIS A 97 -9.06 8.27 -7.31
C HIS A 97 -8.29 8.18 -8.64
N ILE A 98 -8.80 7.42 -9.62
CA ILE A 98 -8.18 7.38 -10.96
C ILE A 98 -8.18 8.77 -11.58
N GLU A 99 -9.32 9.46 -11.56
CA GLU A 99 -9.45 10.81 -12.09
C GLU A 99 -8.58 11.81 -11.33
N ALA A 100 -8.58 11.77 -9.99
CA ALA A 100 -7.68 12.58 -9.17
C ALA A 100 -6.20 12.34 -9.54
N GLY A 101 -5.85 11.11 -9.91
CA GLY A 101 -4.53 10.73 -10.36
C GLY A 101 -4.04 11.48 -11.60
N LYS A 102 -4.93 11.92 -12.50
CA LYS A 102 -4.54 12.59 -13.75
C LYS A 102 -3.95 13.98 -13.50
N THR A 103 -4.43 14.65 -12.46
CA THR A 103 -3.98 15.99 -12.06
C THR A 103 -3.16 15.98 -10.76
N TRP A 104 -2.91 14.79 -10.19
CA TRP A 104 -2.15 14.66 -8.95
C TRP A 104 -0.74 15.23 -9.08
N PRO A 105 -0.19 15.89 -8.05
CA PRO A 105 1.18 16.38 -8.07
C PRO A 105 2.16 15.26 -8.43
N LYS A 106 2.95 15.49 -9.48
CA LYS A 106 4.01 14.55 -9.90
C LYS A 106 5.08 14.45 -8.82
N ALA A 107 5.69 13.28 -8.71
CA ALA A 107 6.83 13.11 -7.82
C ALA A 107 8.02 13.91 -8.36
N GLY A 108 8.66 14.69 -7.49
CA GLY A 108 9.82 15.50 -7.85
C GLY A 108 11.12 14.70 -7.83
N SER A 109 12.21 15.34 -8.26
CA SER A 109 13.57 14.83 -8.10
C SER A 109 14.31 15.68 -7.06
N TYR A 110 14.98 15.02 -6.11
CA TYR A 110 15.63 15.67 -4.98
C TYR A 110 17.12 15.35 -4.96
N LYS A 111 17.96 16.37 -4.79
CA LYS A 111 19.41 16.18 -4.59
C LYS A 111 19.65 15.75 -3.15
N ILE A 112 20.33 14.62 -2.96
CA ILE A 112 20.69 14.12 -1.64
C ILE A 112 22.18 14.38 -1.44
N PRO A 113 22.58 15.29 -0.56
CA PRO A 113 23.98 15.67 -0.37
C PRO A 113 24.77 14.56 0.30
N LYS A 114 26.08 14.47 0.00
CA LYS A 114 26.97 13.48 0.59
C LYS A 114 27.40 13.93 1.98
N ALA A 115 27.36 13.02 2.95
CA ALA A 115 27.90 13.24 4.27
C ALA A 115 29.44 13.25 4.22
N GLN A 116 30.05 14.25 4.86
CA GLN A 116 31.51 14.29 5.03
C GLN A 116 32.01 13.21 6.00
N LYS A 117 31.18 12.90 7.01
CA LYS A 117 31.39 11.84 7.99
C LYS A 117 30.06 11.12 8.18
N ALA A 118 30.10 9.80 8.23
CA ALA A 118 28.93 8.98 8.54
C ALA A 118 28.33 9.39 9.91
N PRO A 119 26.99 9.51 10.02
CA PRO A 119 26.34 9.65 11.32
C PRO A 119 26.51 8.36 12.13
N VAL A 120 26.56 8.51 13.45
CA VAL A 120 26.42 7.41 14.39
C VAL A 120 24.94 7.09 14.48
N ILE A 121 24.56 5.83 14.24
CA ILE A 121 23.16 5.41 14.30
C ILE A 121 22.82 5.08 15.76
N ASP A 122 22.43 6.09 16.54
CA ASP A 122 22.06 5.96 17.96
C ASP A 122 20.67 6.55 18.28
N GLY A 123 19.97 7.04 17.26
CA GLY A 123 18.65 7.65 17.32
C GLY A 123 18.69 9.15 17.57
N LYS A 124 19.87 9.77 17.73
CA LYS A 124 20.00 11.21 17.99
C LYS A 124 20.45 11.94 16.74
N LEU A 125 19.71 12.98 16.37
CA LEU A 125 19.97 13.76 15.15
C LEU A 125 20.98 14.90 15.40
N ASP A 126 21.94 14.71 16.32
CA ASP A 126 22.93 15.74 16.69
C ASP A 126 24.23 15.68 15.87
N ASP A 127 24.43 14.59 15.11
CA ASP A 127 25.56 14.43 14.20
C ASP A 127 25.63 15.53 13.10
N PRO A 128 26.83 16.00 12.73
CA PRO A 128 27.01 16.99 11.67
C PRO A 128 26.42 16.59 10.32
N ALA A 129 26.32 15.29 10.02
CA ALA A 129 25.74 14.77 8.78
C ALA A 129 24.29 15.25 8.57
N TRP A 130 23.51 15.37 9.65
CA TRP A 130 22.10 15.76 9.60
C TRP A 130 21.85 17.24 9.38
N LYS A 131 22.85 18.09 9.66
CA LYS A 131 22.78 19.54 9.43
C LYS A 131 22.77 19.88 7.94
N ASN A 132 23.53 19.11 7.15
CA ASN A 132 23.64 19.29 5.70
C ASN A 132 22.75 18.34 4.91
N ALA A 133 22.02 17.43 5.56
CA ALA A 133 21.13 16.48 4.91
C ALA A 133 19.99 17.18 4.14
N ALA A 134 19.54 16.55 3.05
CA ALA A 134 18.28 16.93 2.42
C ALA A 134 17.16 16.80 3.47
N THR A 135 16.41 17.87 3.69
CA THR A 135 15.44 17.97 4.80
C THR A 135 14.08 18.40 4.27
N TRP A 136 13.03 17.70 4.70
CA TRP A 136 11.64 18.08 4.47
C TRP A 136 10.96 18.28 5.83
N THR A 137 10.06 19.26 5.89
CA THR A 137 9.21 19.53 7.06
C THR A 137 7.72 19.51 6.73
N GLU A 138 7.40 19.29 5.45
CA GLU A 138 6.02 19.18 4.99
C GLU A 138 5.49 17.78 5.28
N ILE A 139 4.18 17.72 5.51
CA ILE A 139 3.46 16.48 5.78
C ILE A 139 2.09 16.55 5.13
N TYR A 140 1.67 15.43 4.55
CA TYR A 140 0.44 15.31 3.80
C TYR A 140 -0.26 14.02 4.20
N ARG A 141 -1.53 14.14 4.60
CA ARG A 141 -2.37 12.95 4.80
C ARG A 141 -2.53 12.21 3.47
N PHE A 142 -2.61 10.88 3.49
CA PHE A 142 -2.84 10.11 2.26
C PHE A 142 -4.12 10.57 1.54
N ASN A 143 -4.05 10.61 0.20
CA ASN A 143 -5.12 11.06 -0.68
C ASN A 143 -5.53 12.53 -0.45
N LYS A 144 -4.63 13.36 0.10
CA LYS A 144 -4.77 14.82 0.21
C LYS A 144 -3.58 15.52 -0.43
N THR A 145 -3.83 16.73 -0.95
CA THR A 145 -2.80 17.61 -1.52
C THR A 145 -2.52 18.79 -0.60
N GLU A 146 -3.39 19.03 0.38
CA GLU A 146 -3.22 20.03 1.40
C GLU A 146 -2.18 19.58 2.43
N LYS A 147 -1.25 20.48 2.76
CA LYS A 147 -0.30 20.28 3.85
C LYS A 147 -1.06 20.21 5.16
N GLY A 148 -0.74 19.24 6.01
CA GLY A 148 -1.35 19.13 7.33
C GLY A 148 -1.05 17.80 8.01
N GLY A 149 -0.86 17.85 9.32
CA GLY A 149 -0.46 16.74 10.17
C GLY A 149 0.41 17.22 11.33
N PRO A 150 0.78 16.34 12.26
CA PRO A 150 1.71 16.68 13.33
C PRO A 150 3.09 17.05 12.78
N LYS A 151 3.83 17.92 13.49
CA LYS A 151 5.16 18.37 13.07
C LYS A 151 6.05 17.15 12.81
N SER A 152 6.65 17.11 11.62
CA SER A 152 7.46 15.98 11.17
C SER A 152 8.64 16.49 10.36
N THR A 153 9.83 16.01 10.67
CA THR A 153 11.05 16.27 9.92
C THR A 153 11.56 14.98 9.32
N TRP A 154 11.89 15.02 8.03
CA TRP A 154 12.38 13.90 7.26
C TRP A 154 13.76 14.26 6.71
N LYS A 155 14.74 13.38 6.82
CA LYS A 155 16.12 13.66 6.41
C LYS A 155 16.73 12.52 5.62
N LEU A 156 17.49 12.87 4.57
CA LEU A 156 18.29 11.94 3.79
C LEU A 156 19.70 12.50 3.54
N THR A 157 20.71 11.65 3.72
CA THR A 157 22.10 11.88 3.32
C THR A 157 22.73 10.55 2.91
N TRP A 158 23.94 10.54 2.38
CA TRP A 158 24.60 9.31 1.92
C TRP A 158 26.13 9.41 2.01
N ASP A 159 26.82 8.28 1.95
CA ASP A 159 28.27 8.22 1.75
C ASP A 159 28.67 7.13 0.75
N ASP A 160 29.96 6.81 0.63
CA ASP A 160 30.46 5.82 -0.33
C ASP A 160 29.98 4.37 -0.08
N THR A 161 29.21 4.12 0.97
CA THR A 161 28.80 2.79 1.41
C THR A 161 27.35 2.69 1.83
N HIS A 162 26.74 3.76 2.37
CA HIS A 162 25.39 3.73 2.92
C HIS A 162 24.54 4.91 2.48
N LEU A 163 23.23 4.66 2.37
CA LEU A 163 22.19 5.67 2.45
C LEU A 163 21.76 5.82 3.92
N TYR A 164 21.64 7.07 4.38
CA TYR A 164 21.24 7.40 5.74
C TYR A 164 19.91 8.13 5.73
N ILE A 165 19.01 7.69 6.61
CA ILE A 165 17.65 8.19 6.75
C ILE A 165 17.41 8.57 8.20
N ALA A 166 16.78 9.72 8.44
CA ALA A 166 16.33 10.08 9.77
C ALA A 166 14.92 10.68 9.75
N PHE A 167 14.19 10.38 10.81
CA PHE A 167 12.85 10.88 11.09
C PHE A 167 12.85 11.52 12.47
N ASP A 168 12.16 12.66 12.59
CA ASP A 168 11.86 13.33 13.85
C ASP A 168 10.40 13.74 13.83
N PHE A 169 9.58 12.99 14.56
CA PHE A 169 8.13 13.10 14.54
C PHE A 169 7.64 13.55 15.90
N ALA A 170 7.01 14.72 15.93
CA ALA A 170 6.24 15.16 17.08
C ALA A 170 4.99 14.28 17.19
N ASP A 171 4.80 13.68 18.36
CA ASP A 171 3.66 12.84 18.68
C ASP A 171 3.28 13.02 20.14
N THR A 172 1.98 13.07 20.41
CA THR A 172 1.45 13.32 21.76
C THR A 172 0.95 12.05 22.43
N ASP A 173 0.80 10.95 21.68
CA ASP A 173 0.35 9.65 22.19
C ASP A 173 1.06 8.55 21.40
N ILE A 174 2.19 8.07 21.92
CA ILE A 174 3.02 7.10 21.21
C ILE A 174 2.48 5.68 21.42
N SER A 175 1.88 5.12 20.38
CA SER A 175 1.42 3.75 20.29
C SER A 175 2.45 2.88 19.56
N ALA A 176 3.02 1.90 20.25
CA ALA A 176 3.93 0.94 19.64
C ALA A 176 3.95 -0.37 20.45
N GLU A 177 3.08 -1.31 20.13
CA GLU A 177 3.16 -2.64 20.74
C GLU A 177 4.42 -3.37 20.30
N LYS A 178 5.07 -4.09 21.23
CA LYS A 178 6.25 -4.87 20.90
C LYS A 178 5.83 -6.07 20.05
N ARG A 179 6.39 -6.17 18.85
CA ARG A 179 6.13 -7.29 17.94
C ARG A 179 7.44 -8.03 17.65
N LYS A 180 7.30 -9.29 17.24
CA LYS A 180 8.41 -10.00 16.61
C LYS A 180 8.81 -9.25 15.33
N ARG A 181 10.06 -9.42 14.90
CA ARG A 181 10.51 -8.91 13.61
C ARG A 181 9.54 -9.34 12.51
N ASP A 182 9.24 -8.42 11.60
CA ASP A 182 8.33 -8.59 10.47
C ASP A 182 6.87 -8.86 10.87
N GLY A 183 6.53 -8.57 12.14
CA GLY A 183 5.16 -8.46 12.59
C GLY A 183 4.45 -7.24 11.99
N HIS A 184 3.13 -7.16 12.22
CA HIS A 184 2.29 -6.09 11.69
C HIS A 184 2.46 -4.78 12.46
N ILE A 185 3.69 -4.24 12.51
CA ILE A 185 4.04 -3.02 13.26
C ILE A 185 3.41 -1.76 12.65
N TYR A 186 3.10 -1.81 11.36
CA TYR A 186 2.37 -0.79 10.60
C TYR A 186 0.91 -0.59 11.04
N ASN A 187 0.45 -1.31 12.06
CA ASN A 187 -0.84 -1.05 12.68
C ASN A 187 -0.80 0.04 13.76
N ASP A 188 0.40 0.43 14.23
CA ASP A 188 0.60 1.48 15.24
C ASP A 188 1.51 2.60 14.68
N ASP A 189 2.17 3.37 15.56
CA ASP A 189 3.13 4.37 15.12
C ASP A 189 4.37 3.74 14.52
N CYS A 190 4.73 4.22 13.34
CA CYS A 190 6.00 3.88 12.73
C CYS A 190 6.43 4.87 11.67
N ALA A 191 7.75 4.89 11.44
CA ALA A 191 8.36 5.54 10.31
C ALA A 191 8.67 4.50 9.23
N GLU A 192 8.30 4.81 7.99
CA GLU A 192 8.48 3.93 6.85
C GLU A 192 9.28 4.62 5.74
N ILE A 193 10.13 3.84 5.07
CA ILE A 193 10.72 4.23 3.80
C ILE A 193 10.69 3.06 2.83
N MET A 194 10.32 3.35 1.59
CA MET A 194 10.52 2.42 0.48
C MET A 194 11.67 2.91 -0.40
N ILE A 195 12.64 2.05 -0.70
CA ILE A 195 13.84 2.38 -1.48
C ILE A 195 13.89 1.46 -2.70
N MET A 196 13.69 2.05 -3.87
CA MET A 196 13.68 1.37 -5.16
C MET A 196 14.89 1.81 -5.99
N PRO A 197 15.89 0.95 -6.21
CA PRO A 197 17.13 1.35 -6.87
C PRO A 197 16.95 1.74 -8.34
N ASP A 198 16.01 1.07 -9.02
CA ASP A 198 15.68 1.34 -10.40
C ASP A 198 14.19 1.04 -10.63
N PHE A 199 13.48 2.03 -11.18
CA PHE A 199 12.06 1.89 -11.51
C PHE A 199 11.79 0.75 -12.49
N LYS A 200 12.75 0.37 -13.34
CA LYS A 200 12.62 -0.73 -14.31
C LYS A 200 12.40 -2.08 -13.63
N PHE A 201 13.13 -2.36 -12.55
CA PHE A 201 13.02 -3.63 -11.83
C PHE A 201 11.77 -3.69 -10.96
N ARG A 202 11.28 -2.53 -10.51
CA ARG A 202 10.06 -2.42 -9.68
C ARG A 202 10.15 -3.24 -8.40
N THR A 203 11.38 -3.47 -7.97
CA THR A 203 11.74 -4.19 -6.75
C THR A 203 12.35 -3.19 -5.78
N TYR A 204 11.87 -3.18 -4.55
CA TYR A 204 12.26 -2.21 -3.56
C TYR A 204 12.28 -2.83 -2.17
N TRP A 205 13.09 -2.26 -1.29
CA TRP A 205 12.94 -2.51 0.13
C TRP A 205 11.83 -1.65 0.67
N GLU A 206 10.94 -2.24 1.44
CA GLU A 206 10.14 -1.54 2.44
C GLU A 206 10.82 -1.73 3.79
N ILE A 207 11.05 -0.62 4.50
CA ILE A 207 11.67 -0.60 5.83
C ILE A 207 10.75 0.20 6.73
N VAL A 208 10.32 -0.42 7.83
CA VAL A 208 9.42 0.16 8.82
C VAL A 208 10.05 0.00 10.18
N ILE A 209 10.17 1.11 10.91
CA ILE A 209 10.75 1.16 12.26
C ILE A 209 9.74 1.80 13.19
N ALA A 210 9.32 1.06 14.22
CA ALA A 210 8.44 1.57 15.26
C ALA A 210 9.23 2.30 16.37
N PRO A 211 8.61 3.23 17.13
CA PRO A 211 9.24 3.92 18.26
C PRO A 211 9.87 2.99 19.31
N ASN A 212 9.32 1.78 19.49
CA ASN A 212 9.86 0.79 20.42
C ASN A 212 11.03 -0.06 19.83
N GLY A 213 11.53 0.31 18.65
CA GLY A 213 12.61 -0.35 17.93
C GLY A 213 12.22 -1.66 17.25
N SER A 214 10.93 -2.00 17.16
CA SER A 214 10.48 -3.12 16.33
C SER A 214 10.68 -2.79 14.86
N VAL A 215 11.04 -3.80 14.07
CA VAL A 215 11.39 -3.67 12.66
C VAL A 215 10.50 -4.58 11.84
N TYR A 216 10.06 -4.05 10.71
CA TYR A 216 9.58 -4.81 9.57
C TYR A 216 10.40 -4.37 8.37
N ASP A 217 11.09 -5.30 7.72
CA ASP A 217 11.71 -5.04 6.44
C ASP A 217 11.43 -6.17 5.46
N SER A 218 11.12 -5.81 4.22
CA SER A 218 10.70 -6.79 3.24
C SER A 218 11.05 -6.36 1.83
N ILE A 219 11.38 -7.34 1.00
CA ILE A 219 11.55 -7.09 -0.42
C ILE A 219 10.18 -7.14 -1.08
N GLN A 220 9.86 -6.06 -1.77
CA GLN A 220 8.59 -5.84 -2.44
C GLN A 220 8.82 -5.79 -3.94
N CYS A 221 7.95 -6.44 -4.71
CA CYS A 221 7.97 -6.41 -6.16
C CYS A 221 6.59 -6.01 -6.71
N LYS A 222 6.59 -5.04 -7.63
CA LYS A 222 5.37 -4.48 -8.21
C LYS A 222 5.22 -4.84 -9.68
N ASP A 223 4.10 -5.46 -10.02
CA ASP A 223 3.64 -5.54 -11.41
C ASP A 223 2.91 -4.23 -11.75
N VAL A 224 3.23 -3.63 -12.90
CA VAL A 224 2.64 -2.35 -13.30
C VAL A 224 1.21 -2.52 -13.79
N ASP A 225 0.79 -3.74 -14.17
CA ASP A 225 -0.53 -4.00 -14.74
C ASP A 225 -1.45 -4.82 -13.83
N LYS A 226 -1.00 -5.12 -12.60
CA LYS A 226 -1.79 -5.85 -11.60
C LYS A 226 -1.93 -5.06 -10.32
N TRP A 227 -3.07 -5.25 -9.67
CA TRP A 227 -3.30 -4.73 -8.33
C TRP A 227 -2.49 -5.53 -7.31
N GLY A 228 -2.09 -4.85 -6.23
CA GLY A 228 -1.35 -5.48 -5.14
C GLY A 228 0.15 -5.53 -5.40
N MET A 229 0.86 -6.29 -4.58
CA MET A 229 2.30 -6.45 -4.64
C MET A 229 2.66 -7.89 -4.31
N ASN A 230 3.86 -8.30 -4.72
CA ASN A 230 4.45 -9.54 -4.25
C ASN A 230 5.48 -9.20 -3.18
N THR A 231 5.32 -9.80 -2.00
CA THR A 231 6.17 -9.56 -0.84
C THR A 231 6.91 -10.84 -0.49
N ASP A 232 8.20 -10.75 -0.20
CA ASP A 232 8.92 -11.79 0.54
C ASP A 232 9.36 -11.20 1.90
N PRO A 233 8.55 -11.40 2.97
CA PRO A 233 8.85 -10.87 4.29
C PRO A 233 9.89 -11.71 5.05
N LYS A 234 10.46 -12.76 4.44
CA LYS A 234 11.54 -13.54 5.06
C LYS A 234 12.91 -12.93 4.83
N GLN A 235 12.99 -11.90 3.98
CA GLN A 235 14.23 -11.23 3.62
C GLN A 235 14.40 -9.98 4.49
N ASN A 236 15.54 -9.92 5.17
CA ASN A 236 15.97 -8.75 5.92
C ASN A 236 16.99 -7.96 5.11
N VAL A 237 17.05 -6.63 5.28
CA VAL A 237 18.07 -5.78 4.65
C VAL A 237 19.44 -6.11 5.25
N PRO A 238 20.36 -6.76 4.51
CA PRO A 238 21.63 -7.19 5.09
C PRO A 238 22.50 -5.98 5.48
N GLY A 239 22.99 -5.99 6.73
CA GLY A 239 23.87 -4.94 7.23
C GLY A 239 23.17 -3.61 7.58
N MET A 240 21.83 -3.55 7.50
CA MET A 240 21.09 -2.39 7.98
C MET A 240 21.32 -2.18 9.48
N LYS A 241 21.50 -0.93 9.89
CA LYS A 241 21.43 -0.52 11.30
C LYS A 241 20.31 0.47 11.47
N HIS A 242 19.66 0.45 12.62
CA HIS A 242 18.68 1.46 13.01
C HIS A 242 18.79 1.73 14.50
N ALA A 243 18.32 2.90 14.92
CA ALA A 243 18.17 3.27 16.31
C ALA A 243 17.06 4.29 16.45
N GLN A 244 16.55 4.45 17.67
CA GLN A 244 15.42 5.32 17.94
C GLN A 244 15.51 5.88 19.36
N VAL A 245 15.06 7.12 19.53
CA VAL A 245 14.91 7.76 20.83
C VAL A 245 13.46 8.19 21.00
N ILE A 246 12.90 7.92 22.16
CA ILE A 246 11.54 8.34 22.53
C ILE A 246 11.65 9.49 23.52
N ASN A 247 10.90 10.55 23.26
CA ASN A 247 10.75 11.68 24.18
C ASN A 247 9.32 11.65 24.75
N GLY A 248 9.07 10.69 25.62
CA GLY A 248 7.74 10.34 26.10
C GLY A 248 7.69 8.94 26.72
N THR A 249 6.50 8.35 26.76
CA THR A 249 6.24 6.97 27.18
C THR A 249 5.49 6.21 26.08
N ILE A 250 5.68 4.89 26.01
CA ILE A 250 5.00 4.07 24.99
C ILE A 250 3.73 3.47 25.58
N ASN A 251 2.64 3.49 24.82
CA ASN A 251 1.35 2.86 25.12
C ASN A 251 0.72 3.37 26.43
N LYS A 252 0.81 4.68 26.67
CA LYS A 252 0.21 5.33 27.84
C LYS A 252 -0.65 6.52 27.43
N PRO A 253 -1.88 6.27 26.94
CA PRO A 253 -2.73 7.31 26.35
C PRO A 253 -3.22 8.38 27.34
N ASP A 254 -2.95 8.22 28.64
CA ASP A 254 -3.33 9.15 29.70
C ASP A 254 -2.26 10.22 29.98
N ASP A 255 -1.11 10.20 29.31
CA ASP A 255 -0.13 11.29 29.35
C ASP A 255 0.07 12.00 28.00
N VAL A 256 1.06 12.88 27.92
CA VAL A 256 1.34 13.68 26.72
C VAL A 256 2.82 13.53 26.40
N ASP A 257 3.08 12.88 25.28
CA ASP A 257 4.41 12.73 24.72
C ASP A 257 4.84 13.97 23.92
N THR A 258 6.12 14.03 23.58
CA THR A 258 6.64 15.07 22.69
C THR A 258 7.05 14.52 21.33
N GLY A 259 7.28 13.21 21.22
CA GLY A 259 7.56 12.53 19.97
C GLY A 259 8.71 11.53 20.06
N TYR A 260 9.21 11.14 18.89
CA TYR A 260 10.30 10.20 18.76
C TYR A 260 11.13 10.47 17.52
N THR A 261 12.37 10.00 17.57
CA THR A 261 13.31 10.03 16.45
C THR A 261 13.69 8.62 16.04
N VAL A 262 13.98 8.45 14.75
CA VAL A 262 14.48 7.20 14.18
C VAL A 262 15.64 7.54 13.25
N GLU A 263 16.73 6.78 13.33
CA GLU A 263 17.82 6.77 12.36
C GLU A 263 17.96 5.39 11.72
N ILE A 264 18.28 5.37 10.43
CA ILE A 264 18.48 4.15 9.64
C ILE A 264 19.72 4.33 8.76
N SER A 265 20.58 3.32 8.72
CA SER A 265 21.64 3.18 7.72
C SER A 265 21.38 1.96 6.86
N VAL A 266 21.38 2.14 5.55
CA VAL A 266 21.13 1.09 4.56
C VAL A 266 22.37 0.96 3.67
N PRO A 267 23.10 -0.16 3.71
CA PRO A 267 24.23 -0.38 2.81
C PRO A 267 23.75 -0.36 1.36
N PHE A 268 24.43 0.34 0.46
CA PHE A 268 24.08 0.33 -0.97
C PHE A 268 24.15 -1.09 -1.55
N SER A 269 25.08 -1.92 -1.08
CA SER A 269 25.20 -3.33 -1.48
C SER A 269 24.00 -4.20 -1.11
N SER A 270 23.13 -3.75 -0.18
CA SER A 270 21.90 -4.45 0.18
C SER A 270 20.76 -4.21 -0.81
N LEU A 271 20.88 -3.18 -1.66
CA LEU A 271 19.79 -2.74 -2.52
C LEU A 271 19.53 -3.75 -3.67
N PRO A 272 18.25 -4.05 -4.01
CA PRO A 272 17.94 -5.04 -5.04
C PRO A 272 18.56 -4.68 -6.39
N GLY A 273 19.31 -5.63 -6.97
CA GLY A 273 19.97 -5.44 -8.27
C GLY A 273 21.16 -4.47 -8.25
N TYR A 274 21.62 -4.05 -7.07
CA TYR A 274 22.77 -3.17 -6.95
C TYR A 274 24.08 -3.94 -7.15
N SER A 275 24.73 -3.71 -8.28
CA SER A 275 25.96 -4.41 -8.67
C SER A 275 27.22 -3.54 -8.57
N ARG A 276 27.09 -2.27 -8.14
CA ARG A 276 28.23 -1.34 -8.07
C ARG A 276 29.05 -1.61 -6.81
N ALA A 277 30.35 -1.40 -6.92
CA ALA A 277 31.23 -1.38 -5.74
C ALA A 277 30.97 -0.15 -4.85
N LYS A 278 30.62 0.99 -5.45
CA LYS A 278 30.28 2.25 -4.76
C LYS A 278 29.18 3.04 -5.49
N PRO A 279 28.36 3.82 -4.75
CA PRO A 279 27.44 4.79 -5.32
C PRO A 279 28.17 5.87 -6.10
N ALA A 280 27.54 6.36 -7.17
CA ALA A 280 28.07 7.46 -7.97
C ALA A 280 27.28 8.75 -7.72
N ILE A 281 27.98 9.88 -7.73
CA ILE A 281 27.33 11.19 -7.85
C ILE A 281 26.52 11.19 -9.15
N GLY A 282 25.29 11.70 -9.09
CA GLY A 282 24.31 11.68 -10.17
C GLY A 282 23.52 10.38 -10.25
N GLN A 283 23.86 9.34 -9.48
CA GLN A 283 23.07 8.11 -9.43
C GLN A 283 21.67 8.43 -8.93
N LYS A 284 20.70 7.86 -9.63
CA LYS A 284 19.29 7.99 -9.32
C LYS A 284 18.78 6.73 -8.64
N LEU A 285 18.03 6.91 -7.57
CA LEU A 285 17.17 5.89 -6.98
C LEU A 285 15.78 6.52 -6.79
N HIS A 286 14.80 5.72 -6.37
CA HIS A 286 13.45 6.18 -6.12
C HIS A 286 13.04 5.88 -4.68
N PHE A 287 12.24 6.76 -4.09
CA PHE A 287 11.79 6.58 -2.71
C PHE A 287 10.44 7.21 -2.41
N ILE A 288 9.83 6.72 -1.33
CA ILE A 288 8.77 7.40 -0.63
C ILE A 288 9.01 7.23 0.87
N MET A 289 8.72 8.27 1.66
CA MET A 289 8.75 8.22 3.13
C MET A 289 7.33 8.41 3.66
N VAL A 290 6.97 7.57 4.62
CA VAL A 290 5.63 7.51 5.21
C VAL A 290 5.75 7.54 6.74
N ARG A 291 4.77 8.18 7.38
CA ARG A 291 4.54 8.12 8.82
C ARG A 291 3.17 7.49 9.00
N LEU A 292 3.11 6.44 9.79
CA LEU A 292 1.86 5.94 10.33
C LEU A 292 1.74 6.48 11.74
N ASP A 293 0.60 7.11 12.02
CA ASP A 293 0.28 7.77 13.28
C ASP A 293 -1.00 7.15 13.85
N ARG A 294 -0.95 6.72 15.11
CA ARG A 294 -2.03 6.11 15.87
C ARG A 294 -2.21 6.84 17.20
N ASN A 295 -2.72 8.05 17.09
CA ASN A 295 -3.11 8.85 18.24
C ASN A 295 -4.53 8.49 18.74
N GLN A 296 -4.64 8.10 20.01
CA GLN A 296 -5.89 7.75 20.71
C GLN A 296 -6.76 6.74 19.95
N GLY A 297 -6.11 5.72 19.37
CA GLY A 297 -6.76 4.68 18.58
C GLY A 297 -7.17 5.09 17.16
N LYS A 298 -6.95 6.35 16.76
CA LYS A 298 -7.23 6.83 15.41
C LYS A 298 -5.99 6.70 14.53
N PHE A 299 -6.07 5.79 13.56
CA PHE A 299 -5.03 5.61 12.55
C PHE A 299 -5.10 6.69 11.45
N THR A 300 -4.01 7.42 11.25
CA THR A 300 -3.86 8.42 10.20
C THR A 300 -2.51 8.28 9.47
N PRO A 301 -2.50 7.86 8.20
CA PRO A 301 -1.25 7.76 7.44
C PRO A 301 -0.89 9.08 6.77
N TYR A 302 0.41 9.38 6.78
CA TYR A 302 1.01 10.60 6.25
C TYR A 302 2.23 10.30 5.37
N ALA A 303 2.58 11.22 4.48
CA ALA A 303 3.81 11.19 3.69
C ALA A 303 4.46 12.58 3.65
N PHE A 304 5.76 12.62 3.33
CA PHE A 304 6.52 13.87 3.18
C PHE A 304 6.09 14.71 1.96
N ARG A 305 5.30 14.12 1.05
CA ARG A 305 4.76 14.74 -0.17
C ARG A 305 3.33 14.25 -0.44
N PRO A 306 2.53 14.93 -1.30
CA PRO A 306 1.22 14.44 -1.69
C PRO A 306 1.28 13.03 -2.27
N LEU A 307 0.63 12.09 -1.59
CA LEU A 307 0.57 10.69 -1.98
C LEU A 307 -0.87 10.29 -2.29
N LEU A 308 -1.10 9.79 -3.50
CA LEU A 308 -2.36 9.19 -3.89
C LEU A 308 -2.29 7.68 -3.72
N SER A 309 -3.30 7.08 -3.07
CA SER A 309 -3.34 5.68 -2.66
C SER A 309 -2.55 5.40 -1.37
N TRP A 310 -1.66 4.40 -1.39
CA TRP A 310 -0.86 3.91 -0.27
C TRP A 310 0.64 3.97 -0.60
N GLY A 311 1.51 3.77 0.40
CA GLY A 311 2.98 3.77 0.25
C GLY A 311 3.51 2.92 -0.91
N HIS A 312 2.88 1.78 -1.22
CA HIS A 312 3.29 0.85 -2.27
C HIS A 312 2.93 1.28 -3.70
N ASN A 313 2.32 2.45 -3.87
CA ASN A 313 2.03 2.99 -5.19
C ASN A 313 3.31 3.62 -5.77
N ILE A 314 4.10 2.80 -6.47
CA ILE A 314 5.42 3.17 -7.00
C ILE A 314 5.41 4.40 -7.91
N TRP A 315 4.26 4.76 -8.49
CA TRP A 315 4.06 5.97 -9.30
C TRP A 315 4.13 7.27 -8.49
N ASN A 316 4.08 7.18 -7.15
CA ASN A 316 4.32 8.29 -6.24
C ASN A 316 5.78 8.37 -5.77
N HIS A 317 6.65 7.43 -6.12
CA HIS A 317 8.03 7.49 -5.63
C HIS A 317 8.75 8.67 -6.29
N ALA A 318 9.36 9.51 -5.45
CA ALA A 318 10.23 10.58 -5.88
C ALA A 318 11.58 10.03 -6.34
N GLU A 319 12.28 10.76 -7.20
CA GLU A 319 13.68 10.46 -7.51
C GLU A 319 14.57 11.07 -6.43
N MET A 320 15.50 10.29 -5.90
CA MET A 320 16.67 10.80 -5.21
C MET A 320 17.86 10.80 -6.17
N ILE A 321 18.60 11.91 -6.22
CA ILE A 321 19.82 12.07 -7.02
C ILE A 321 20.97 12.26 -6.04
N LEU A 322 21.88 11.29 -5.98
CA LEU A 322 23.05 11.37 -5.11
C LEU A 322 23.93 12.55 -5.54
N ALA A 323 24.05 13.56 -4.69
CA ALA A 323 24.79 14.79 -4.96
C ALA A 323 26.06 14.88 -4.10
N LYS A 324 26.98 15.76 -4.50
CA LYS A 324 28.16 16.09 -3.69
C LYS A 324 27.76 16.63 -2.32
#